data_AF-A0A7Z9IWQ8-F1
#
_entry.id   AF-A0A7Z9IWQ8-F1
#
_cell.length_a   1.000
_cell.length_b   1.000
_cell.length_c   1.000
_cell.angle_alpha   90.00
_cell.angle_beta   90.00
_cell.angle_gamma   90.00
#
_symmetry.space_group_name_H-M   'P 1'
#
loop_
_entity.id
_entity.type
_entity.pdbx_description
1 polymer ?
#
loop_
_entity_poly.entity_id
_entity_poly.type
_entity_poly.pdbx_seq_one_letter_code
_entity_poly.pdbx_strand_id
1 'polypeptide(L)'
;MFGIELLGGTTVNIGIFLSEVDCKYQDGMVIFKEGEPGHSAFVLVSGQVEILKKTTNGLVRLAVISPGEVFGEMGVVDRSNRSVTAKAVGDVVVEVVDQPGLLSPYQNTTDISLNVTDIAKTLRQSNQILVSPASRKLLIDGQNKPNIWTLIGGLIAKRRNKNRFLEIRVMPLLGDEDGSSVSRIASILANEPEVRVTILPDEFLDKDPATGGYNLQSVSSFGHILLQREKADLLIFGEVNPISTVLLLRFLSRKTESDQPGRFLVTDHLSLPKNFKPEYDKLLYAVAVAAIVPRSETYRLMMHPLLVNGLEAAQEAGSEPPMELPLIDQASILVCYGHIAASIGNHLSDRNSYQRAINSYQSAVENISSETDKMEWANIHYHLAHIRHELGDKNRDKELLEMALESYNSALEFYTRDHYPWEWALLQNRMGGLFYRLDSINSDTEILKMAVTAFQSSLRVINRKVFPTKWGEVKNSLGQALQVWGDAVRNIELLELAVKCCREALEVRSREETPLFWAATQNNLGSALFLLGRQTNNVEPLENSTLAFGKALSIYHVYAATRLRKVTERNFARVEELLNKMRSRRLTKVDWDDEASEMRGDQGDGVNEHTTM
;
A
#
# COMPACT_ATOMS: atom_id res chain seq x y z
N MET A 1 -39.83 3.24 -5.18
CA MET A 1 -40.65 4.44 -4.93
C MET A 1 -41.99 3.96 -4.39
N PHE A 2 -42.27 4.17 -3.11
CA PHE A 2 -43.66 4.22 -2.64
C PHE A 2 -44.15 5.63 -2.95
N GLY A 3 -45.27 5.74 -3.66
CA GLY A 3 -45.86 7.01 -4.07
C GLY A 3 -46.90 7.49 -3.08
N ILE A 4 -46.90 8.79 -2.81
CA ILE A 4 -48.09 9.53 -2.41
C ILE A 4 -48.23 10.69 -3.40
N GLU A 5 -49.30 10.65 -4.18
CA GLU A 5 -49.73 11.73 -5.08
C GLU A 5 -50.58 12.74 -4.34
N LEU A 6 -50.35 14.03 -4.58
CA LEU A 6 -51.40 15.05 -4.54
C LEU A 6 -51.34 15.93 -5.80
N LEU A 7 -52.30 15.65 -6.69
CA LEU A 7 -53.12 16.54 -7.52
C LEU A 7 -52.44 17.79 -8.12
N GLY A 8 -52.02 17.68 -9.39
CA GLY A 8 -51.61 18.85 -10.17
C GLY A 8 -50.98 18.61 -11.53
N GLY A 9 -51.26 17.50 -12.23
CA GLY A 9 -51.28 17.46 -13.70
C GLY A 9 -50.07 17.97 -14.51
N THR A 10 -48.83 17.72 -14.10
CA THR A 10 -47.70 17.49 -15.02
C THR A 10 -46.61 16.70 -14.30
N THR A 11 -46.52 15.40 -14.58
CA THR A 11 -45.41 14.54 -14.20
C THR A 11 -44.17 14.97 -14.97
N VAL A 12 -43.28 15.75 -14.37
CA VAL A 12 -41.90 15.84 -14.86
C VAL A 12 -41.16 14.60 -14.35
N ASN A 13 -41.11 13.59 -15.20
CA ASN A 13 -40.22 12.46 -15.06
C ASN A 13 -38.77 12.98 -15.10
N ILE A 14 -38.13 13.17 -13.95
CA ILE A 14 -36.67 13.38 -13.88
C ILE A 14 -36.02 12.00 -13.73
N GLY A 15 -36.22 11.16 -14.74
CA GLY A 15 -35.36 10.01 -15.02
C GLY A 15 -34.12 10.54 -15.73
N ILE A 16 -33.03 10.73 -14.99
CA ILE A 16 -31.73 10.99 -15.61
C ILE A 16 -31.25 9.67 -16.22
N PHE A 17 -31.29 9.59 -17.56
CA PHE A 17 -30.67 8.51 -18.33
C PHE A 17 -29.14 8.61 -18.18
N LEU A 18 -28.57 7.81 -17.28
CA LEU A 18 -27.20 7.33 -17.45
C LEU A 18 -27.31 6.13 -18.40
N SER A 19 -26.63 6.17 -19.54
CA SER A 19 -26.49 4.96 -20.34
C SER A 19 -25.52 4.01 -19.60
N GLU A 20 -26.06 3.04 -18.86
CA GLU A 20 -25.31 1.90 -18.32
C GLU A 20 -24.84 1.01 -19.48
N VAL A 21 -23.77 1.43 -20.16
CA VAL A 21 -23.14 0.63 -21.20
C VAL A 21 -21.69 0.40 -20.81
N ASP A 22 -21.46 -0.74 -20.16
CA ASP A 22 -20.11 -1.32 -20.05
C ASP A 22 -19.66 -1.70 -21.46
N CYS A 23 -18.69 -0.96 -21.99
CA CYS A 23 -18.08 -1.30 -23.27
C CYS A 23 -16.94 -2.28 -23.04
N LYS A 24 -17.01 -3.44 -23.70
CA LYS A 24 -15.96 -4.45 -23.67
C LYS A 24 -15.11 -4.36 -24.93
N TYR A 25 -13.79 -4.33 -24.75
CA TYR A 25 -12.80 -4.28 -25.82
C TYR A 25 -11.88 -5.48 -25.66
N GLN A 26 -11.65 -6.22 -26.75
CA GLN A 26 -10.69 -7.32 -26.76
C GLN A 26 -9.27 -6.77 -26.88
N ASP A 27 -8.28 -7.62 -26.57
CA ASP A 27 -6.87 -7.26 -26.69
C ASP A 27 -6.55 -6.66 -28.07
N GLY A 28 -5.84 -5.54 -28.05
CA GLY A 28 -5.41 -4.86 -29.26
C GLY A 28 -6.45 -3.93 -29.90
N MET A 29 -7.71 -3.91 -29.44
CA MET A 29 -8.74 -3.01 -29.99
C MET A 29 -8.47 -1.55 -29.63
N VAL A 30 -8.74 -0.64 -30.57
CA VAL A 30 -8.61 0.81 -30.36
C VAL A 30 -9.92 1.36 -29.81
N ILE A 31 -9.86 2.03 -28.66
CA ILE A 31 -11.02 2.61 -27.96
C ILE A 31 -11.39 3.97 -28.58
N PHE A 32 -10.38 4.80 -28.85
CA PHE A 32 -10.52 6.01 -29.67
C PHE A 32 -9.17 6.38 -30.30
N LYS A 33 -9.21 7.11 -31.42
CA LYS A 33 -8.01 7.57 -32.12
C LYS A 33 -7.72 9.04 -31.88
N GLU A 34 -6.44 9.37 -31.91
CA GLU A 34 -5.98 10.75 -31.94
C GLU A 34 -6.63 11.49 -33.11
N GLY A 35 -7.11 12.71 -32.85
CA GLY A 35 -7.79 13.54 -33.84
C GLY A 35 -9.30 13.32 -33.95
N GLU A 36 -9.87 12.27 -33.33
CA GLU A 36 -11.33 12.10 -33.27
C GLU A 36 -11.99 13.13 -32.34
N PRO A 37 -13.28 13.44 -32.50
CA PRO A 37 -13.99 14.33 -31.59
C PRO A 37 -14.07 13.76 -30.16
N GLY A 38 -13.76 14.58 -29.15
CA GLY A 38 -13.74 14.18 -27.75
C GLY A 38 -15.08 14.42 -27.02
N HIS A 39 -16.15 13.71 -27.37
CA HIS A 39 -17.48 13.93 -26.76
C HIS A 39 -17.74 13.16 -25.46
N SER A 40 -16.88 12.19 -25.12
CA SER A 40 -17.02 11.34 -23.93
C SER A 40 -15.65 11.01 -23.31
N ALA A 41 -15.61 10.76 -22.02
CA ALA A 41 -14.45 10.20 -21.32
C ALA A 41 -14.70 8.74 -20.95
N PHE A 42 -13.67 8.05 -20.49
CA PHE A 42 -13.76 6.63 -20.15
C PHE A 42 -13.14 6.38 -18.78
N VAL A 43 -13.76 5.52 -17.98
CA VAL A 43 -13.15 4.96 -16.77
C VAL A 43 -12.81 3.52 -17.05
N LEU A 44 -11.57 3.12 -16.77
CA LEU A 44 -11.18 1.73 -16.87
C LEU A 44 -11.72 0.93 -15.68
N VAL A 45 -12.56 -0.07 -15.93
CA VAL A 45 -13.15 -0.94 -14.90
C VAL A 45 -12.30 -2.18 -14.68
N SER A 46 -11.83 -2.81 -15.76
CA SER A 46 -10.91 -3.94 -15.73
C SER A 46 -10.09 -4.01 -17.03
N GLY A 47 -8.93 -4.68 -17.01
CA GLY A 47 -7.99 -4.70 -18.12
C GLY A 47 -7.00 -3.53 -18.08
N GLN A 48 -6.33 -3.23 -19.20
CA GLN A 48 -5.37 -2.11 -19.31
C GLN A 48 -5.55 -1.33 -20.61
N VAL A 49 -5.30 -0.02 -20.59
CA VAL A 49 -5.39 0.81 -21.81
C VAL A 49 -4.09 1.57 -22.04
N GLU A 50 -3.46 1.38 -23.18
CA GLU A 50 -2.30 2.15 -23.60
C GLU A 50 -2.70 3.47 -24.26
N ILE A 51 -2.02 4.55 -23.87
CA ILE A 51 -2.14 5.87 -24.48
C ILE A 51 -0.96 6.09 -25.43
N LEU A 52 -1.28 6.25 -26.71
CA LEU A 52 -0.35 6.31 -27.83
C LEU A 52 -0.45 7.66 -28.52
N LYS A 53 0.68 8.22 -28.93
CA LYS A 53 0.76 9.49 -29.67
C LYS A 53 1.39 9.26 -31.03
N LYS A 54 0.78 9.80 -32.08
CA LYS A 54 1.32 9.71 -33.44
C LYS A 54 2.48 10.68 -33.62
N THR A 55 3.60 10.17 -34.12
CA THR A 55 4.82 10.95 -34.42
C THR A 55 5.25 10.69 -35.87
N THR A 56 6.22 11.46 -36.37
CA THR A 56 6.80 11.24 -37.72
C THR A 56 7.52 9.89 -37.85
N ASN A 57 7.92 9.26 -36.74
CA ASN A 57 8.64 7.99 -36.69
C ASN A 57 7.75 6.82 -36.22
N GLY A 58 6.43 6.99 -36.15
CA GLY A 58 5.48 5.97 -35.70
C GLY A 58 4.75 6.33 -34.41
N LEU A 59 4.04 5.36 -33.81
CA LEU A 59 3.30 5.56 -32.56
C LEU A 59 4.24 5.45 -31.36
N VAL A 60 4.19 6.44 -30.46
CA VAL A 60 4.95 6.46 -29.20
C VAL A 60 3.99 6.31 -28.03
N ARG A 61 4.26 5.37 -27.13
CA ARG A 61 3.46 5.15 -25.91
C ARG A 61 3.79 6.20 -24.85
N LEU A 62 2.79 6.97 -24.44
CA LEU A 62 2.92 8.03 -23.43
C LEU A 62 2.61 7.53 -22.03
N ALA A 63 1.60 6.66 -21.87
CA ALA A 63 1.16 6.14 -20.58
C ALA A 63 0.42 4.80 -20.73
N VAL A 64 0.23 4.10 -19.61
CA VAL A 64 -0.66 2.94 -19.47
C VAL A 64 -1.65 3.27 -18.35
N ILE A 65 -2.94 3.07 -18.63
CA ILE A 65 -4.04 3.32 -17.73
C ILE A 65 -4.40 2.01 -17.02
N SER A 66 -4.53 2.09 -15.70
CA SER A 66 -4.87 0.99 -14.80
C SER A 66 -6.35 1.07 -14.35
N PRO A 67 -6.95 -0.06 -13.92
CA PRO A 67 -8.33 -0.05 -13.42
C PRO A 67 -8.56 1.00 -12.32
N GLY A 68 -9.64 1.77 -12.46
CA GLY A 68 -9.99 2.91 -11.61
C GLY A 68 -9.55 4.27 -12.17
N GLU A 69 -8.64 4.30 -13.13
CA GLU A 69 -8.17 5.54 -13.76
C GLU A 69 -9.09 5.99 -14.90
N VAL A 70 -9.15 7.32 -15.11
CA VAL A 70 -9.94 7.97 -16.17
C VAL A 70 -9.02 8.37 -17.32
N PHE A 71 -9.49 8.20 -18.55
CA PHE A 71 -8.76 8.60 -19.74
C PHE A 71 -9.68 9.17 -20.82
N GLY A 72 -9.12 10.04 -21.67
CA GLY A 72 -9.86 10.72 -22.75
C GLY A 72 -10.60 11.99 -22.30
N GLU A 73 -10.44 12.40 -21.06
CA GLU A 73 -11.08 13.57 -20.43
C GLU A 73 -10.70 14.90 -21.10
N MET A 74 -9.47 15.02 -21.62
CA MET A 74 -8.95 16.28 -22.15
C MET A 74 -9.83 16.83 -23.28
N GLY A 75 -10.28 15.97 -24.21
CA GLY A 75 -11.10 16.38 -25.35
C GLY A 75 -12.51 16.84 -24.95
N VAL A 76 -13.00 16.35 -23.81
CA VAL A 76 -14.31 16.71 -23.29
C VAL A 76 -14.25 18.03 -22.52
N VAL A 77 -13.17 18.24 -21.75
CA VAL A 77 -12.95 19.42 -20.90
C VAL A 77 -12.75 20.69 -21.72
N ASP A 78 -11.92 20.65 -22.76
CA ASP A 78 -11.60 21.82 -23.59
C ASP A 78 -12.34 21.83 -24.94
N ARG A 79 -13.26 20.89 -25.16
CA ARG A 79 -14.07 20.72 -26.37
C ARG A 79 -13.26 20.61 -27.66
N SER A 80 -12.07 20.00 -27.59
CA SER A 80 -11.25 19.77 -28.78
C SER A 80 -11.04 18.28 -29.06
N ASN A 81 -10.46 17.98 -30.21
CA ASN A 81 -10.25 16.60 -30.64
C ASN A 81 -9.32 15.83 -29.67
N ARG A 82 -9.42 14.51 -29.69
CA ARG A 82 -8.57 13.58 -28.92
C ARG A 82 -7.10 13.91 -29.16
N SER A 83 -6.37 14.14 -28.07
CA SER A 83 -4.95 14.48 -28.09
C SER A 83 -4.05 13.27 -28.35
N VAL A 84 -4.58 12.05 -28.18
CA VAL A 84 -3.88 10.76 -28.16
C VAL A 84 -4.82 9.64 -28.63
N THR A 85 -4.26 8.49 -28.98
CA THR A 85 -4.98 7.24 -29.30
C THR A 85 -4.99 6.34 -28.07
N ALA A 86 -6.13 5.74 -27.73
CA ALA A 86 -6.26 4.77 -26.64
C ALA A 86 -6.48 3.36 -27.18
N LYS A 87 -5.70 2.39 -26.72
CA LYS A 87 -5.73 0.99 -27.20
C LYS A 87 -5.81 0.01 -26.02
N ALA A 88 -6.72 -0.95 -26.10
CA ALA A 88 -6.87 -2.02 -25.11
C ALA A 88 -5.65 -2.97 -25.12
N VAL A 89 -5.22 -3.37 -23.93
CA VAL A 89 -4.22 -4.41 -23.66
C VAL A 89 -4.87 -5.46 -22.76
N GLY A 90 -5.03 -6.66 -23.30
CA GLY A 90 -5.91 -7.69 -22.76
C GLY A 90 -7.39 -7.36 -22.95
N ASP A 91 -8.26 -8.19 -22.37
CA ASP A 91 -9.69 -7.91 -22.31
C ASP A 91 -9.97 -6.76 -21.35
N VAL A 92 -10.56 -5.71 -21.90
CA VAL A 92 -10.78 -4.43 -21.24
C VAL A 92 -12.27 -4.16 -21.11
N VAL A 93 -12.68 -3.71 -19.93
CA VAL A 93 -14.02 -3.19 -19.69
C VAL A 93 -13.90 -1.74 -19.28
N VAL A 94 -14.62 -0.86 -19.97
CA VAL A 94 -14.65 0.57 -19.67
C VAL A 94 -16.09 1.05 -19.53
N GLU A 95 -16.26 2.03 -18.65
CA GLU A 95 -17.49 2.77 -18.48
C GLU A 95 -17.38 4.09 -19.26
N VAL A 96 -18.39 4.42 -20.08
CA VAL A 96 -18.41 5.65 -20.88
C VAL A 96 -19.08 6.78 -20.10
N VAL A 97 -18.41 7.93 -20.02
CA VAL A 97 -18.90 9.14 -19.33
C VAL A 97 -19.15 10.23 -20.37
N ASP A 98 -20.36 10.74 -20.47
CA ASP A 98 -20.75 11.80 -21.42
C ASP A 98 -20.35 13.21 -20.93
N GLN A 99 -20.37 14.19 -21.84
CA GLN A 99 -19.96 15.57 -21.53
C GLN A 99 -20.79 16.23 -20.40
N PRO A 100 -22.13 16.10 -20.36
CA PRO A 100 -22.92 16.57 -19.22
C PRO A 100 -22.54 15.84 -17.93
N GLY A 101 -22.36 14.51 -17.95
CA GLY A 101 -21.88 13.74 -16.80
C GLY A 101 -20.51 14.19 -16.29
N LEU A 102 -19.60 14.55 -17.20
CA LEU A 102 -18.24 14.99 -16.87
C LEU A 102 -18.15 16.44 -16.35
N LEU A 103 -18.94 17.37 -16.90
CA LEU A 103 -18.87 18.82 -16.59
C LEU A 103 -19.90 19.30 -15.57
N SER A 104 -20.95 18.51 -15.31
CA SER A 104 -21.99 18.86 -14.35
C SER A 104 -21.53 19.17 -12.90
N PRO A 105 -20.36 18.71 -12.39
CA PRO A 105 -19.89 19.10 -11.06
C PRO A 105 -19.42 20.57 -10.95
N TYR A 106 -19.20 21.27 -12.07
CA TYR A 106 -18.40 22.51 -12.10
C TYR A 106 -19.19 23.78 -12.48
N GLN A 107 -20.51 23.67 -12.71
CA GLN A 107 -21.32 24.80 -13.18
C GLN A 107 -21.59 25.89 -12.11
N ASN A 108 -21.21 25.66 -10.84
CA ASN A 108 -21.49 26.59 -9.73
C ASN A 108 -20.25 27.29 -9.13
N THR A 109 -19.05 27.11 -9.70
CA THR A 109 -17.81 27.79 -9.23
C THR A 109 -16.98 28.26 -10.41
N THR A 110 -17.07 29.55 -10.74
CA THR A 110 -16.51 30.17 -11.94
C THR A 110 -14.97 30.08 -12.00
N ASP A 111 -14.29 30.23 -10.86
CA ASP A 111 -12.81 30.23 -10.78
C ASP A 111 -12.16 28.86 -11.04
N ILE A 112 -12.84 27.77 -10.66
CA ILE A 112 -12.29 26.41 -10.83
C ILE A 112 -12.36 25.98 -12.30
N SER A 113 -13.39 26.40 -13.04
CA SER A 113 -13.54 26.01 -14.45
C SER A 113 -12.43 26.60 -15.34
N LEU A 114 -11.96 27.82 -15.04
CA LEU A 114 -10.91 28.49 -15.79
C LEU A 114 -9.56 27.75 -15.65
N ASN A 115 -9.17 27.43 -14.41
CA ASN A 115 -7.92 26.72 -14.13
C ASN A 115 -7.87 25.31 -14.75
N VAL A 116 -8.99 24.59 -14.77
CA VAL A 116 -9.03 23.23 -15.35
C VAL A 116 -8.81 23.25 -16.86
N THR A 117 -9.36 24.23 -17.58
CA THR A 117 -9.14 24.37 -19.02
C THR A 117 -7.70 24.74 -19.37
N ASP A 118 -7.05 25.58 -18.56
CA ASP A 118 -5.67 26.00 -18.81
C ASP A 118 -4.64 24.91 -18.45
N ILE A 119 -4.91 24.08 -17.43
CA ILE A 119 -4.09 22.90 -17.15
C ILE A 119 -4.26 21.85 -18.25
N ALA A 120 -5.48 21.65 -18.78
CA ALA A 120 -5.70 20.75 -19.93
C ALA A 120 -4.91 21.20 -21.17
N LYS A 121 -4.90 22.50 -21.48
CA LYS A 121 -4.06 23.08 -22.54
C LYS A 121 -2.56 22.87 -22.26
N THR A 122 -2.13 23.09 -21.02
CA THR A 122 -0.73 22.92 -20.61
C THR A 122 -0.26 21.47 -20.75
N LEU A 123 -1.12 20.49 -20.43
CA LEU A 123 -0.82 19.07 -20.63
C LEU A 123 -0.79 18.68 -22.11
N ARG A 124 -1.63 19.28 -22.97
CA ARG A 124 -1.49 19.09 -24.43
C ARG A 124 -0.14 19.59 -24.93
N GLN A 125 0.27 20.78 -24.49
CA GLN A 125 1.57 21.34 -24.83
C GLN A 125 2.70 20.43 -24.33
N SER A 126 2.59 19.90 -23.11
CA SER A 126 3.56 18.93 -22.58
C SER A 126 3.61 17.64 -23.40
N ASN A 127 2.46 17.08 -23.79
CA ASN A 127 2.38 15.90 -24.66
C ASN A 127 2.96 16.15 -26.06
N GLN A 128 2.90 17.39 -26.57
CA GLN A 128 3.57 17.78 -27.81
C GLN A 128 5.09 17.90 -27.64
N ILE A 129 5.55 18.43 -26.50
CA ILE A 129 6.98 18.60 -26.19
C ILE A 129 7.68 17.24 -25.97
N LEU A 130 6.99 16.27 -25.37
CA LEU A 130 7.51 14.90 -25.15
C LEU A 130 7.76 14.12 -26.46
N VAL A 131 7.25 14.62 -27.57
CA VAL A 131 7.40 14.03 -28.91
C VAL A 131 8.48 14.74 -29.75
N SER A 132 9.03 15.86 -29.28
CA SER A 132 10.07 16.59 -30.02
C SER A 132 11.44 15.87 -29.98
N PRO A 133 12.28 15.96 -31.03
CA PRO A 133 13.59 15.30 -31.06
C PRO A 133 14.56 15.74 -29.93
N ALA A 134 14.34 16.91 -29.34
CA ALA A 134 15.20 17.52 -28.33
C ALA A 134 15.01 16.97 -26.90
N SER A 135 13.93 16.21 -26.62
CA SER A 135 13.57 15.80 -25.26
C SER A 135 14.03 14.39 -24.85
N ARG A 136 14.88 13.71 -25.65
CA ARG A 136 15.47 12.41 -25.26
C ARG A 136 16.28 12.45 -23.95
N LYS A 137 16.74 13.64 -23.53
CA LYS A 137 17.47 13.86 -22.28
C LYS A 137 16.58 14.18 -21.06
N LEU A 138 15.29 14.47 -21.26
CA LEU A 138 14.32 14.81 -20.21
C LEU A 138 13.43 13.63 -19.77
N LEU A 139 13.62 12.44 -20.35
CA LEU A 139 12.90 11.21 -20.02
C LEU A 139 13.38 10.51 -18.73
N ILE A 140 14.22 11.18 -17.91
CA ILE A 140 14.76 10.61 -16.66
C ILE A 140 14.08 11.17 -15.40
N ASP A 141 13.33 12.28 -15.46
CA ASP A 141 12.65 12.86 -14.28
C ASP A 141 11.11 12.87 -14.36
N GLY A 142 10.51 12.05 -15.24
CA GLY A 142 9.05 12.01 -15.42
C GLY A 142 8.24 11.23 -14.37
N GLN A 143 8.86 10.64 -13.34
CA GLN A 143 8.14 9.77 -12.39
C GLN A 143 7.36 10.50 -11.29
N ASN A 144 7.42 11.83 -11.23
CA ASN A 144 6.62 12.65 -10.32
C ASN A 144 5.93 13.80 -11.09
N LYS A 145 5.04 13.47 -12.03
CA LYS A 145 4.12 14.48 -12.56
C LYS A 145 2.73 14.24 -11.97
N PRO A 146 2.12 15.26 -11.33
CA PRO A 146 0.75 15.14 -10.89
C PRO A 146 -0.15 14.96 -12.11
N ASN A 147 -0.92 13.88 -12.13
CA ASN A 147 -2.09 13.76 -12.99
C ASN A 147 -3.03 14.95 -12.69
N ILE A 148 -3.75 15.46 -13.70
CA ILE A 148 -4.80 16.47 -13.49
C ILE A 148 -5.74 16.04 -12.35
N TRP A 149 -6.04 14.74 -12.26
CA TRP A 149 -6.85 14.15 -11.20
C TRP A 149 -6.10 13.78 -9.90
N THR A 150 -4.77 13.93 -9.79
CA THR A 150 -4.13 13.98 -8.45
C THR A 150 -4.34 15.34 -7.77
N LEU A 151 -4.52 16.42 -8.54
CA LEU A 151 -4.97 17.72 -8.00
C LEU A 151 -6.50 17.83 -7.94
N ILE A 152 -7.24 17.26 -8.89
CA ILE A 152 -8.71 17.32 -8.95
C ILE A 152 -9.37 16.06 -8.33
N GLY A 153 -8.60 15.05 -7.92
CA GLY A 153 -9.11 13.78 -7.37
C GLY A 153 -9.98 13.95 -6.14
N GLY A 154 -9.79 15.05 -5.40
CA GLY A 154 -10.68 15.47 -4.31
C GLY A 154 -12.11 15.81 -4.75
N LEU A 155 -12.40 15.94 -6.05
CA LEU A 155 -13.72 16.36 -6.56
C LEU A 155 -14.47 15.30 -7.39
N ILE A 156 -13.81 14.32 -8.04
CA ILE A 156 -14.52 13.14 -8.62
C ILE A 156 -15.18 12.30 -7.52
N ALA A 157 -14.55 12.27 -6.34
CA ALA A 157 -15.11 11.70 -5.13
C ALA A 157 -16.52 12.24 -4.79
N LYS A 158 -16.88 13.45 -5.26
CA LYS A 158 -18.18 14.07 -4.95
C LYS A 158 -19.37 13.67 -5.83
N ARG A 159 -19.21 12.96 -6.96
CA ARG A 159 -20.38 12.57 -7.78
C ARG A 159 -20.53 11.11 -8.20
N ARG A 160 -19.49 10.28 -8.09
CA ARG A 160 -19.69 8.81 -8.08
C ARG A 160 -20.25 8.30 -6.75
N ASN A 161 -20.24 9.14 -5.71
CA ASN A 161 -20.78 8.87 -4.39
C ASN A 161 -22.29 9.13 -4.29
N LYS A 162 -23.10 8.48 -5.12
CA LYS A 162 -24.54 8.45 -4.80
C LYS A 162 -24.86 7.58 -3.57
N ASN A 163 -23.89 6.87 -2.95
CA ASN A 163 -24.05 6.17 -1.65
C ASN A 163 -22.76 5.46 -1.16
N ARG A 164 -21.63 6.15 -0.89
CA ARG A 164 -20.56 5.54 -0.06
C ARG A 164 -20.15 6.49 1.05
N PHE A 165 -20.94 6.42 2.10
CA PHE A 165 -20.65 7.05 3.37
C PHE A 165 -19.54 6.26 4.09
N LEU A 166 -18.79 6.94 4.96
CA LEU A 166 -17.99 6.28 5.99
C LEU A 166 -18.97 5.65 6.98
N GLU A 167 -18.99 4.32 7.03
CA GLU A 167 -19.92 3.58 7.88
C GLU A 167 -19.32 3.38 9.27
N ILE A 168 -19.77 4.17 10.24
CA ILE A 168 -19.30 4.11 11.62
C ILE A 168 -20.35 3.43 12.50
N ARG A 169 -19.90 2.51 13.35
CA ARG A 169 -20.68 1.91 14.43
C ARG A 169 -20.16 2.42 15.75
N VAL A 170 -21.07 2.75 16.66
CA VAL A 170 -20.74 3.19 18.02
C VAL A 170 -21.40 2.23 18.99
N MET A 171 -20.60 1.61 19.87
CA MET A 171 -21.11 0.79 20.95
C MET A 171 -21.60 1.68 22.11
N PRO A 172 -22.56 1.20 22.92
CA PRO A 172 -22.82 1.79 24.22
C PRO A 172 -21.51 1.89 25.02
N LEU A 173 -21.33 3.00 25.73
CA LEU A 173 -20.11 3.24 26.49
C LEU A 173 -20.27 2.73 27.93
N LEU A 174 -19.23 2.07 28.45
CA LEU A 174 -19.24 1.67 29.86
C LEU A 174 -19.29 2.92 30.75
N GLY A 175 -20.18 2.95 31.74
CA GLY A 175 -20.34 4.11 32.62
C GLY A 175 -21.19 5.26 32.04
N ASP A 176 -21.76 5.10 30.84
CA ASP A 176 -22.68 6.07 30.22
C ASP A 176 -24.14 5.62 30.38
N GLU A 177 -24.61 5.51 31.64
CA GLU A 177 -25.92 4.91 31.97
C GLU A 177 -27.11 5.62 31.30
N ASP A 178 -27.02 6.94 31.09
CA ASP A 178 -28.05 7.75 30.45
C ASP A 178 -27.92 7.80 28.91
N GLY A 179 -26.86 7.21 28.36
CA GLY A 179 -26.55 7.22 26.93
C GLY A 179 -26.26 8.62 26.36
N SER A 180 -26.01 9.61 27.21
CA SER A 180 -25.81 11.01 26.79
C SER A 180 -24.51 11.17 26.01
N SER A 181 -23.44 10.50 26.45
CA SER A 181 -22.11 10.62 25.83
C SER A 181 -22.07 9.90 24.48
N VAL A 182 -22.64 8.69 24.39
CA VAL A 182 -22.73 7.93 23.14
C VAL A 182 -23.59 8.66 22.10
N SER A 183 -24.72 9.25 22.53
CA SER A 183 -25.59 10.04 21.67
C SER A 183 -24.89 11.30 21.15
N ARG A 184 -24.10 11.95 22.01
CA ARG A 184 -23.30 13.12 21.64
C ARG A 184 -22.25 12.77 20.58
N ILE A 185 -21.46 11.72 20.79
CA ILE A 185 -20.46 11.24 19.82
C ILE A 185 -21.12 10.94 18.47
N ALA A 186 -22.23 10.22 18.49
CA ALA A 186 -22.94 9.87 17.28
C ALA A 186 -23.47 11.11 16.54
N SER A 187 -23.98 12.10 17.27
CA SER A 187 -24.47 13.35 16.68
C SER A 187 -23.34 14.18 16.04
N ILE A 188 -22.17 14.27 16.68
CA ILE A 188 -21.01 14.99 16.14
C ILE A 188 -20.57 14.38 14.82
N LEU A 189 -20.43 13.05 14.78
CA LEU A 189 -19.99 12.34 13.58
C LEU A 189 -21.06 12.37 12.47
N ALA A 190 -22.35 12.29 12.82
CA ALA A 190 -23.45 12.31 11.86
C ALA A 190 -23.72 13.70 11.25
N ASN A 191 -23.16 14.77 11.82
CA ASN A 191 -23.25 16.11 11.24
C ASN A 191 -22.41 16.27 9.96
N GLU A 192 -21.45 15.38 9.72
CA GLU A 192 -20.60 15.42 8.53
C GLU A 192 -21.27 14.65 7.38
N PRO A 193 -21.46 15.27 6.20
CA PRO A 193 -22.31 14.72 5.14
C PRO A 193 -21.76 13.42 4.53
N GLU A 194 -20.48 13.14 4.71
CA GLU A 194 -19.82 11.91 4.24
C GLU A 194 -19.94 10.73 5.22
N VAL A 195 -20.52 10.90 6.42
CA VAL A 195 -20.53 9.89 7.48
C VAL A 195 -21.94 9.35 7.75
N ARG A 196 -22.04 8.03 7.94
CA ARG A 196 -23.24 7.39 8.52
C ARG A 196 -22.88 6.72 9.82
N VAL A 197 -23.58 7.09 10.87
CA VAL A 197 -23.37 6.56 12.21
C VAL A 197 -24.56 5.69 12.59
N THR A 198 -24.29 4.55 13.22
CA THR A 198 -25.32 3.70 13.82
C THR A 198 -24.87 3.32 15.23
N ILE A 199 -25.70 3.66 16.22
CA ILE A 199 -25.51 3.19 17.60
C ILE A 199 -26.00 1.75 17.67
N LEU A 200 -25.16 0.87 18.18
CA LEU A 200 -25.48 -0.55 18.33
C LEU A 200 -26.27 -0.79 19.63
N PRO A 201 -27.12 -1.84 19.68
CA PRO A 201 -27.77 -2.23 20.92
C PRO A 201 -26.74 -2.65 21.97
N ASP A 202 -27.11 -2.58 23.24
CA ASP A 202 -26.32 -3.09 24.37
C ASP A 202 -26.36 -4.62 24.38
N GLU A 203 -25.60 -5.18 23.47
CA GLU A 203 -25.54 -6.60 23.19
C GLU A 203 -24.08 -6.98 22.99
N PHE A 204 -23.60 -7.82 23.92
CA PHE A 204 -22.31 -8.51 23.90
C PHE A 204 -21.09 -7.62 24.12
N LEU A 205 -20.39 -7.89 25.23
CA LEU A 205 -18.94 -8.13 25.27
C LEU A 205 -18.56 -8.58 26.70
N ASP A 206 -17.71 -9.60 26.79
CA ASP A 206 -17.15 -10.03 28.08
C ASP A 206 -16.32 -8.90 28.67
N LYS A 207 -16.75 -8.43 29.86
CA LYS A 207 -15.98 -7.49 30.67
C LYS A 207 -14.77 -8.21 31.23
N ASP A 208 -13.64 -7.52 31.28
CA ASP A 208 -12.47 -8.00 32.01
C ASP A 208 -12.87 -8.17 33.50
N PRO A 209 -12.76 -9.38 34.06
CA PRO A 209 -13.14 -9.62 35.45
C PRO A 209 -12.32 -8.81 36.47
N ALA A 210 -11.10 -8.40 36.10
CA ALA A 210 -10.17 -7.69 36.99
C ALA A 210 -10.40 -6.17 36.98
N THR A 211 -10.71 -5.58 35.82
CA THR A 211 -10.87 -4.12 35.67
C THR A 211 -12.33 -3.69 35.53
N GLY A 212 -13.23 -4.60 35.21
CA GLY A 212 -14.61 -4.29 34.82
C GLY A 212 -14.75 -3.61 33.45
N GLY A 213 -13.62 -3.30 32.79
CA GLY A 213 -13.53 -2.68 31.47
C GLY A 213 -13.60 -3.69 30.32
N TYR A 214 -13.30 -3.25 29.11
CA TYR A 214 -13.29 -4.15 27.94
C TYR A 214 -12.08 -5.07 27.91
N ASN A 215 -12.29 -6.36 27.66
CA ASN A 215 -11.22 -7.25 27.22
C ASN A 215 -10.88 -6.94 25.74
N LEU A 216 -9.83 -6.15 25.50
CA LEU A 216 -9.48 -5.64 24.16
C LEU A 216 -9.24 -6.73 23.10
N GLN A 217 -8.69 -7.88 23.48
CA GLN A 217 -8.49 -9.01 22.55
C GLN A 217 -9.83 -9.61 22.11
N SER A 218 -10.78 -9.71 23.03
CA SER A 218 -12.14 -10.17 22.75
C SER A 218 -12.90 -9.17 21.88
N VAL A 219 -12.77 -7.87 22.18
CA VAL A 219 -13.34 -6.78 21.36
C VAL A 219 -12.78 -6.81 19.94
N SER A 220 -11.46 -6.98 19.77
CA SER A 220 -10.83 -7.07 18.44
C SER A 220 -11.41 -8.24 17.63
N SER A 221 -11.51 -9.41 18.24
CA SER A 221 -12.01 -10.64 17.59
C SER A 221 -13.46 -10.50 17.16
N PHE A 222 -14.34 -10.05 18.07
CA PHE A 222 -15.76 -9.86 17.78
C PHE A 222 -16.01 -8.67 16.85
N GLY A 223 -15.35 -7.54 17.10
CA GLY A 223 -15.52 -6.30 16.37
C GLY A 223 -15.15 -6.44 14.89
N HIS A 224 -14.12 -7.23 14.56
CA HIS A 224 -13.82 -7.53 13.15
C HIS A 224 -14.93 -8.34 12.45
N ILE A 225 -15.54 -9.31 13.13
CA ILE A 225 -16.68 -10.08 12.60
C ILE A 225 -17.89 -9.16 12.40
N LEU A 226 -18.15 -8.31 13.38
CA LEU A 226 -19.24 -7.33 13.36
C LEU A 226 -19.10 -6.34 12.19
N LEU A 227 -17.93 -5.71 12.03
CA LEU A 227 -17.66 -4.79 10.93
C LEU A 227 -17.77 -5.45 9.55
N GLN A 228 -17.40 -6.73 9.45
CA GLN A 228 -17.58 -7.50 8.22
C GLN A 228 -19.08 -7.74 7.95
N ARG A 229 -19.82 -8.22 8.94
CA ARG A 229 -21.27 -8.51 8.87
C ARG A 229 -22.07 -7.27 8.47
N GLU A 230 -21.80 -6.15 9.12
CA GLU A 230 -22.55 -4.90 8.92
C GLU A 230 -22.02 -4.06 7.76
N LYS A 231 -20.98 -4.53 7.07
CA LYS A 231 -20.29 -3.78 6.01
C LYS A 231 -19.83 -2.40 6.47
N ALA A 232 -19.53 -2.26 7.76
CA ALA A 232 -19.05 -1.02 8.38
C ALA A 232 -17.53 -0.85 8.25
N ASP A 233 -17.07 0.39 8.33
CA ASP A 233 -15.67 0.82 8.21
C ASP A 233 -14.97 0.89 9.56
N LEU A 234 -15.68 1.36 10.59
CA LEU A 234 -15.14 1.66 11.90
C LEU A 234 -16.11 1.28 13.02
N LEU A 235 -15.58 0.74 14.10
CA LEU A 235 -16.26 0.54 15.37
C LEU A 235 -15.61 1.45 16.42
N ILE A 236 -16.42 2.30 17.04
CA ILE A 236 -16.03 3.14 18.17
C ILE A 236 -16.63 2.50 19.42
N PHE A 237 -15.80 2.31 20.44
CA PHE A 237 -16.19 1.77 21.73
C PHE A 237 -15.35 2.44 22.82
N GLY A 238 -15.77 2.36 24.07
CA GLY A 238 -15.08 3.10 25.12
C GLY A 238 -15.88 3.20 26.40
N GLU A 239 -15.35 4.02 27.30
CA GLU A 239 -15.88 4.17 28.64
C GLU A 239 -15.87 5.63 29.09
N VAL A 240 -16.80 5.95 29.98
CA VAL A 240 -16.85 7.20 30.70
C VAL A 240 -16.36 6.91 32.10
N ASN A 241 -15.19 7.44 32.45
CA ASN A 241 -14.65 7.27 33.79
C ASN A 241 -15.55 8.05 34.79
N PRO A 242 -16.20 7.36 35.74
CA PRO A 242 -17.16 7.99 36.64
C PRO A 242 -16.51 8.94 37.64
N ILE A 243 -15.19 8.83 37.86
CA ILE A 243 -14.44 9.63 38.84
C ILE A 243 -13.77 10.82 38.17
N SER A 244 -13.06 10.61 37.06
CA SER A 244 -12.28 11.67 36.40
C SER A 244 -13.11 12.53 35.45
N THR A 245 -14.35 12.11 35.12
CA THR A 245 -15.18 12.73 34.07
C THR A 245 -14.47 12.80 32.71
N VAL A 246 -13.54 11.88 32.45
CA VAL A 246 -12.90 11.69 31.15
C VAL A 246 -13.63 10.60 30.37
N LEU A 247 -13.89 10.89 29.11
CA LEU A 247 -14.40 9.98 28.09
C LEU A 247 -13.20 9.36 27.36
N LEU A 248 -13.06 8.05 27.43
CA LEU A 248 -12.03 7.30 26.71
C LEU A 248 -12.65 6.59 25.53
N LEU A 249 -12.19 6.91 24.31
CA LEU A 249 -12.68 6.32 23.06
C LEU A 249 -11.59 5.51 22.37
N ARG A 250 -11.97 4.35 21.84
CA ARG A 250 -11.12 3.45 21.07
C ARG A 250 -11.73 3.21 19.70
N PHE A 251 -10.85 2.88 18.75
CA PHE A 251 -11.19 2.83 17.33
C PHE A 251 -10.71 1.52 16.73
N LEU A 252 -11.65 0.68 16.30
CA LEU A 252 -11.35 -0.58 15.64
C LEU A 252 -11.81 -0.50 14.18
N SER A 253 -10.88 -0.64 13.25
CA SER A 253 -11.18 -0.67 11.83
C SER A 253 -11.48 -2.09 11.33
N ARG A 254 -11.93 -2.20 10.08
CA ARG A 254 -12.05 -3.50 9.40
C ARG A 254 -10.72 -4.25 9.46
N LYS A 255 -10.81 -5.57 9.63
CA LYS A 255 -9.62 -6.43 9.66
C LYS A 255 -8.77 -6.18 8.41
N THR A 256 -7.54 -5.75 8.63
CA THR A 256 -6.55 -5.54 7.59
C THR A 256 -5.24 -6.20 7.97
N GLU A 257 -4.65 -6.86 6.99
CA GLU A 257 -3.29 -7.37 7.06
C GLU A 257 -2.26 -6.26 6.82
N SER A 258 -2.70 -5.08 6.36
CA SER A 258 -1.81 -3.94 6.12
C SER A 258 -1.30 -3.35 7.43
N ASP A 259 0.01 -3.09 7.49
CA ASP A 259 0.65 -2.44 8.61
C ASP A 259 1.28 -1.16 8.04
N GLN A 260 0.69 -0.01 8.33
CA GLN A 260 1.04 1.28 7.74
C GLN A 260 1.22 2.32 8.84
N PRO A 261 2.07 3.34 8.63
CA PRO A 261 2.17 4.46 9.55
C PRO A 261 0.81 5.14 9.77
N GLY A 262 0.50 5.46 11.03
CA GLY A 262 -0.78 6.08 11.42
C GLY A 262 -1.93 5.11 11.62
N ARG A 263 -1.70 3.80 11.46
CA ARG A 263 -2.70 2.78 11.81
C ARG A 263 -2.96 2.81 13.32
N PHE A 264 -4.24 2.82 13.69
CA PHE A 264 -4.66 2.68 15.08
C PHE A 264 -4.51 1.22 15.55
N LEU A 265 -3.84 1.04 16.68
CA LEU A 265 -3.79 -0.18 17.47
C LEU A 265 -5.08 -0.30 18.30
N VAL A 266 -5.47 -1.52 18.68
CA VAL A 266 -6.64 -1.72 19.55
C VAL A 266 -6.48 -1.10 20.94
N THR A 267 -5.22 -0.91 21.34
CA THR A 267 -4.76 -0.31 22.60
C THR A 267 -4.62 1.21 22.52
N ASP A 268 -4.66 1.82 21.34
CA ASP A 268 -4.72 3.27 21.21
C ASP A 268 -6.07 3.77 21.71
N HIS A 269 -6.08 4.99 22.24
CA HIS A 269 -7.30 5.64 22.69
C HIS A 269 -7.22 7.16 22.54
N LEU A 270 -8.38 7.80 22.50
CA LEU A 270 -8.55 9.24 22.58
C LEU A 270 -9.28 9.56 23.90
N SER A 271 -8.61 10.27 24.79
CA SER A 271 -9.23 10.83 25.98
C SER A 271 -9.78 12.23 25.70
N LEU A 272 -11.04 12.46 26.08
CA LEU A 272 -11.70 13.76 26.00
C LEU A 272 -12.37 14.09 27.34
N PRO A 273 -12.42 15.36 27.79
CA PRO A 273 -13.29 15.73 28.90
C PRO A 273 -14.75 15.39 28.59
N LYS A 274 -15.55 14.82 29.50
CA LYS A 274 -16.96 14.45 29.24
C LYS A 274 -17.78 15.59 28.61
N ASN A 275 -17.51 16.81 29.05
CA ASN A 275 -18.11 18.04 28.53
C ASN A 275 -17.12 18.84 27.65
N PHE A 276 -16.42 18.16 26.72
CA PHE A 276 -15.45 18.80 25.85
C PHE A 276 -16.06 19.95 25.03
N LYS A 277 -15.27 20.97 24.71
CA LYS A 277 -15.71 22.13 23.93
C LYS A 277 -15.95 21.76 22.46
N PRO A 278 -16.72 22.54 21.69
CA PRO A 278 -16.98 22.27 20.27
C PRO A 278 -15.73 22.15 19.39
N GLU A 279 -14.59 22.74 19.78
CA GLU A 279 -13.31 22.57 19.09
C GLU A 279 -12.84 21.10 19.02
N TYR A 280 -13.20 20.27 20.00
CA TYR A 280 -12.89 18.83 20.02
C TYR A 280 -13.82 17.99 19.12
N ASP A 281 -14.93 18.56 18.63
CA ASP A 281 -15.80 17.88 17.66
C ASP A 281 -15.02 17.56 16.38
N LYS A 282 -14.18 18.51 15.95
CA LYS A 282 -13.33 18.37 14.75
C LYS A 282 -12.17 17.41 14.97
N LEU A 283 -11.58 17.39 16.17
CA LEU A 283 -10.60 16.38 16.53
C LEU A 283 -11.22 14.98 16.50
N LEU A 284 -12.35 14.77 17.17
CA LEU A 284 -13.04 13.48 17.19
C LEU A 284 -13.36 12.97 15.78
N TYR A 285 -13.88 13.85 14.92
CA TYR A 285 -14.12 13.52 13.52
C TYR A 285 -12.83 13.14 12.78
N ALA A 286 -11.77 13.96 12.88
CA ALA A 286 -10.52 13.70 12.18
C ALA A 286 -9.86 12.39 12.63
N VAL A 287 -9.91 12.09 13.94
CA VAL A 287 -9.45 10.81 14.51
C VAL A 287 -10.26 9.64 13.96
N ALA A 288 -11.58 9.75 13.93
CA ALA A 288 -12.44 8.70 13.39
C ALA A 288 -12.16 8.42 11.89
N VAL A 289 -11.94 9.47 11.09
CA VAL A 289 -11.56 9.32 9.68
C VAL A 289 -10.17 8.69 9.53
N ALA A 290 -9.19 9.12 10.34
CA ALA A 290 -7.83 8.57 10.32
C ALA A 290 -7.79 7.09 10.74
N ALA A 291 -8.66 6.67 11.65
CA ALA A 291 -8.75 5.29 12.07
C ALA A 291 -9.32 4.34 11.00
N ILE A 292 -9.97 4.86 9.96
CA ILE A 292 -10.53 4.03 8.88
C ILE A 292 -9.43 3.57 7.93
N VAL A 293 -9.40 2.26 7.66
CA VAL A 293 -8.53 1.67 6.65
C VAL A 293 -9.25 1.66 5.30
N PRO A 294 -8.71 2.30 4.25
CA PRO A 294 -9.39 2.39 2.96
C PRO A 294 -9.51 1.02 2.29
N ARG A 295 -10.71 0.69 1.82
CA ARG A 295 -11.00 -0.61 1.18
C ARG A 295 -10.49 -0.72 -0.27
N SER A 296 -10.14 0.41 -0.87
CA SER A 296 -9.65 0.49 -2.25
C SER A 296 -8.91 1.81 -2.45
N GLU A 297 -8.16 1.88 -3.53
CA GLU A 297 -7.47 3.10 -3.95
C GLU A 297 -8.42 4.29 -4.15
N THR A 298 -9.57 4.06 -4.78
CA THR A 298 -10.60 5.10 -4.94
C THR A 298 -11.12 5.61 -3.60
N TYR A 299 -11.27 4.70 -2.62
CA TYR A 299 -11.72 5.06 -1.27
C TYR A 299 -10.64 5.86 -0.52
N ARG A 300 -9.38 5.50 -0.69
CA ARG A 300 -8.23 6.24 -0.16
C ARG A 300 -8.19 7.67 -0.70
N LEU A 301 -8.41 7.85 -2.01
CA LEU A 301 -8.47 9.17 -2.65
C LEU A 301 -9.68 10.00 -2.19
N MET A 302 -10.82 9.38 -1.91
CA MET A 302 -11.99 10.05 -1.33
C MET A 302 -11.71 10.53 0.10
N MET A 303 -11.01 9.73 0.91
CA MET A 303 -10.68 10.09 2.29
C MET A 303 -9.63 11.21 2.38
N HIS A 304 -8.77 11.35 1.36
CA HIS A 304 -7.69 12.32 1.36
C HIS A 304 -8.12 13.76 1.75
N PRO A 305 -9.08 14.41 1.05
CA PRO A 305 -9.52 15.76 1.45
C PRO A 305 -10.15 15.79 2.85
N LEU A 306 -10.78 14.71 3.32
CA LEU A 306 -11.36 14.64 4.66
C LEU A 306 -10.27 14.64 5.73
N LEU A 307 -9.17 13.91 5.50
CA LEU A 307 -8.02 13.85 6.40
C LEU A 307 -7.30 15.20 6.47
N VAL A 308 -7.00 15.83 5.33
CA VAL A 308 -6.29 17.11 5.30
C VAL A 308 -7.10 18.21 6.00
N ASN A 309 -8.38 18.36 5.63
CA ASN A 309 -9.26 19.34 6.26
C ASN A 309 -9.48 19.04 7.75
N GLY A 310 -9.59 17.75 8.10
CA GLY A 310 -9.71 17.29 9.47
C GLY A 310 -8.48 17.63 10.31
N LEU A 311 -7.27 17.42 9.77
CA LEU A 311 -6.01 17.77 10.45
C LEU A 311 -5.93 19.28 10.72
N GLU A 312 -6.24 20.11 9.73
CA GLU A 312 -6.23 21.57 9.89
C GLU A 312 -7.25 22.03 10.93
N ALA A 313 -8.48 21.49 10.88
CA ALA A 313 -9.53 21.82 11.83
C ALA A 313 -9.25 21.32 13.26
N ALA A 314 -8.50 20.22 13.39
CA ALA A 314 -8.12 19.63 14.67
C ALA A 314 -6.82 20.19 15.25
N GLN A 315 -6.13 21.11 14.56
CA GLN A 315 -4.80 21.59 14.96
C GLN A 315 -4.78 22.14 16.39
N GLU A 316 -5.68 23.06 16.73
CA GLU A 316 -5.74 23.69 18.07
C GLU A 316 -5.97 22.64 19.17
N ALA A 317 -7.06 21.88 19.08
CA ALA A 317 -7.44 20.87 20.07
C ALA A 317 -6.47 19.68 20.14
N GLY A 318 -5.79 19.35 19.03
CA GLY A 318 -4.92 18.19 18.90
C GLY A 318 -3.46 18.45 19.27
N SER A 319 -2.94 19.66 19.06
CA SER A 319 -1.56 20.00 19.42
C SER A 319 -1.41 20.66 20.79
N GLU A 320 -2.49 21.22 21.34
CA GLU A 320 -2.50 21.88 22.64
C GLU A 320 -3.59 21.27 23.53
N PRO A 321 -3.38 20.06 24.07
CA PRO A 321 -4.37 19.41 24.92
C PRO A 321 -4.62 20.24 26.19
N PRO A 322 -5.82 20.16 26.79
CA PRO A 322 -6.17 20.94 27.98
C PRO A 322 -5.22 20.64 29.14
N MET A 323 -4.67 21.69 29.76
CA MET A 323 -3.76 21.54 30.91
C MET A 323 -4.47 20.93 32.13
N GLU A 324 -5.80 20.98 32.19
CA GLU A 324 -6.58 20.38 33.27
C GLU A 324 -6.68 18.87 33.18
N LEU A 325 -6.37 18.26 32.03
CA LEU A 325 -6.34 16.82 31.88
C LEU A 325 -5.11 16.21 32.54
N PRO A 326 -5.20 14.99 33.10
CA PRO A 326 -4.04 14.19 33.45
C PRO A 326 -3.04 14.07 32.29
N LEU A 327 -1.74 14.02 32.59
CA LEU A 327 -0.69 13.97 31.55
C LEU A 327 -0.86 12.78 30.58
N ILE A 328 -1.34 11.63 31.09
CA ILE A 328 -1.64 10.44 30.26
C ILE A 328 -2.75 10.74 29.25
N ASP A 329 -3.80 11.44 29.67
CA ASP A 329 -4.91 11.82 28.79
C ASP A 329 -4.47 12.87 27.76
N GLN A 330 -3.61 13.82 28.15
CA GLN A 330 -2.98 14.76 27.21
C GLN A 330 -2.12 14.02 26.17
N ALA A 331 -1.35 13.02 26.60
CA ALA A 331 -0.55 12.20 25.69
C ALA A 331 -1.43 11.48 24.66
N SER A 332 -2.57 10.92 25.08
CA SER A 332 -3.50 10.23 24.16
C SER A 332 -4.03 11.13 23.03
N ILE A 333 -4.28 12.42 23.33
CA ILE A 333 -4.70 13.43 22.34
C ILE A 333 -3.59 13.69 21.33
N LEU A 334 -2.36 13.91 21.83
CA LEU A 334 -1.17 14.13 21.00
C LEU A 334 -0.85 12.92 20.11
N VAL A 335 -1.04 11.70 20.63
CA VAL A 335 -0.90 10.46 19.85
C VAL A 335 -1.94 10.40 18.74
N CYS A 336 -3.22 10.60 19.07
CA CYS A 336 -4.28 10.60 18.07
C CYS A 336 -4.09 11.69 17.00
N TYR A 337 -3.63 12.88 17.38
CA TYR A 337 -3.27 13.95 16.44
C TYR A 337 -2.11 13.52 15.52
N GLY A 338 -1.10 12.87 16.10
CA GLY A 338 0.00 12.25 15.37
C GLY A 338 -0.47 11.19 14.36
N HIS A 339 -1.47 10.36 14.70
CA HIS A 339 -2.03 9.37 13.78
C HIS A 339 -2.68 9.99 12.53
N ILE A 340 -3.36 11.13 12.69
CA ILE A 340 -3.95 11.86 11.55
C ILE A 340 -2.83 12.30 10.61
N ALA A 341 -1.79 12.94 11.14
CA ALA A 341 -0.64 13.40 10.37
C ALA A 341 0.12 12.21 9.72
N ALA A 342 0.32 11.12 10.44
CA ALA A 342 0.98 9.92 9.93
C ALA A 342 0.18 9.26 8.79
N SER A 343 -1.15 9.21 8.92
CA SER A 343 -2.05 8.68 7.89
C SER A 343 -1.99 9.50 6.61
N ILE A 344 -1.92 10.83 6.73
CA ILE A 344 -1.71 11.74 5.60
C ILE A 344 -0.33 11.51 4.96
N GLY A 345 0.73 11.43 5.78
CA GLY A 345 2.08 11.13 5.31
C GLY A 345 2.16 9.82 4.53
N ASN A 346 1.43 8.79 5.00
CA ASN A 346 1.32 7.50 4.33
C ASN A 346 0.54 7.58 3.01
N HIS A 347 -0.64 8.22 3.00
CA HIS A 347 -1.47 8.31 1.81
C HIS A 347 -0.87 9.21 0.72
N LEU A 348 -0.18 10.29 1.11
CA LEU A 348 0.35 11.28 0.18
C LEU A 348 1.84 11.15 -0.11
N SER A 349 2.54 10.26 0.59
CA SER A 349 4.00 10.27 0.63
C SER A 349 4.55 11.66 1.02
N ASP A 350 3.84 12.38 1.89
CA ASP A 350 4.24 13.70 2.36
C ASP A 350 5.16 13.60 3.56
N ARG A 351 6.39 14.05 3.38
CA ARG A 351 7.42 14.06 4.43
C ARG A 351 7.08 15.03 5.56
N ASN A 352 6.44 16.15 5.25
CA ASN A 352 6.12 17.16 6.27
C ASN A 352 5.07 16.63 7.25
N SER A 353 4.09 15.89 6.75
CA SER A 353 3.10 15.20 7.58
C SER A 353 3.73 14.14 8.48
N TYR A 354 4.72 13.38 7.99
CA TYR A 354 5.49 12.46 8.85
C TYR A 354 6.29 13.18 9.93
N GLN A 355 6.90 14.32 9.61
CA GLN A 355 7.61 15.11 10.62
C GLN A 355 6.66 15.66 11.68
N ARG A 356 5.46 16.12 11.27
CA ARG A 356 4.42 16.57 12.21
C ARG A 356 3.98 15.44 13.14
N ALA A 357 3.81 14.23 12.61
CA ALA A 357 3.48 13.06 13.43
C ALA A 357 4.58 12.73 14.45
N ILE A 358 5.85 12.72 14.02
CA ILE A 358 7.00 12.49 14.92
C ILE A 358 7.02 13.52 16.05
N ASN A 359 6.86 14.80 15.73
CA ASN A 359 6.85 15.87 16.74
C ASN A 359 5.71 15.65 17.75
N SER A 360 4.51 15.32 17.25
CA SER A 360 3.34 15.05 18.11
C SER A 360 3.58 13.87 19.05
N TYR A 361 4.13 12.77 18.54
CA TYR A 361 4.48 11.62 19.38
C TYR A 361 5.60 11.94 20.37
N GLN A 362 6.60 12.74 20.00
CA GLN A 362 7.66 13.15 20.91
C GLN A 362 7.11 14.00 22.06
N SER A 363 6.20 14.95 21.77
CA SER A 363 5.49 15.69 22.82
C SER A 363 4.64 14.77 23.71
N ALA A 364 4.06 13.70 23.16
CA ALA A 364 3.35 12.71 23.97
C ALA A 364 4.29 11.92 24.90
N VAL A 365 5.50 11.56 24.44
CA VAL A 365 6.52 10.88 25.27
C VAL A 365 6.93 11.74 26.48
N GLU A 366 6.95 13.07 26.35
CA GLU A 366 7.33 13.97 27.45
C GLU A 366 6.33 13.93 28.63
N ASN A 367 5.09 13.48 28.38
CA ASN A 367 4.00 13.46 29.35
C ASN A 367 3.86 12.12 30.10
N ILE A 368 4.61 11.09 29.71
CA ILE A 368 4.40 9.71 30.17
C ILE A 368 5.72 8.97 30.36
N SER A 369 5.75 7.96 31.22
CA SER A 369 6.86 7.01 31.32
C SER A 369 6.37 5.56 31.28
N SER A 370 7.27 4.63 31.01
CA SER A 370 6.99 3.19 31.07
C SER A 370 6.57 2.72 32.46
N GLU A 371 6.92 3.46 33.51
CA GLU A 371 6.52 3.19 34.90
C GLU A 371 5.10 3.69 35.20
N THR A 372 4.68 4.79 34.57
CA THR A 372 3.34 5.36 34.82
C THR A 372 2.26 4.66 34.01
N ASP A 373 2.51 4.40 32.72
CA ASP A 373 1.60 3.66 31.86
C ASP A 373 2.40 2.96 30.74
N LYS A 374 2.61 1.67 30.96
CA LYS A 374 3.40 0.82 30.06
C LYS A 374 2.72 0.59 28.70
N MET A 375 1.39 0.60 28.64
CA MET A 375 0.66 0.33 27.41
C MET A 375 0.77 1.53 26.48
N GLU A 376 0.48 2.73 26.98
CA GLU A 376 0.52 3.94 26.18
C GLU A 376 1.97 4.31 25.80
N TRP A 377 2.94 4.10 26.70
CA TRP A 377 4.37 4.18 26.36
C TRP A 377 4.74 3.28 25.16
N ALA A 378 4.27 2.03 25.17
CA ALA A 378 4.53 1.09 24.08
C ALA A 378 3.81 1.47 22.77
N ASN A 379 2.59 2.03 22.84
CA ASN A 379 1.88 2.57 21.68
C ASN A 379 2.69 3.67 20.99
N ILE A 380 3.13 4.67 21.76
CA ILE A 380 3.89 5.80 21.23
C ILE A 380 5.19 5.32 20.56
N HIS A 381 5.91 4.41 21.20
CA HIS A 381 7.14 3.85 20.66
C HIS A 381 6.90 2.96 19.43
N TYR A 382 5.79 2.22 19.36
CA TYR A 382 5.38 1.50 18.14
C TYR A 382 5.27 2.47 16.95
N HIS A 383 4.54 3.57 17.14
CA HIS A 383 4.26 4.54 16.07
C HIS A 383 5.49 5.35 15.67
N LEU A 384 6.30 5.80 16.64
CA LEU A 384 7.58 6.46 16.37
C LEU A 384 8.52 5.55 15.59
N ALA A 385 8.66 4.29 16.00
CA ALA A 385 9.53 3.33 15.33
C ALA A 385 9.11 3.11 13.88
N HIS A 386 7.81 3.03 13.61
CA HIS A 386 7.30 2.81 12.26
C HIS A 386 7.65 3.96 11.32
N ILE A 387 7.39 5.21 11.72
CA ILE A 387 7.69 6.38 10.86
C ILE A 387 9.19 6.56 10.70
N ARG A 388 9.98 6.43 11.77
CA ARG A 388 11.44 6.55 11.71
C ARG A 388 12.05 5.48 10.81
N HIS A 389 11.56 4.25 10.86
CA HIS A 389 11.99 3.18 9.96
C HIS A 389 11.66 3.52 8.50
N GLU A 390 10.43 3.96 8.19
CA GLU A 390 10.03 4.31 6.82
C GLU A 390 10.87 5.46 6.24
N LEU A 391 11.15 6.50 7.03
CA LEU A 391 12.01 7.62 6.62
C LEU A 391 13.48 7.20 6.50
N GLY A 392 13.97 6.41 7.45
CA GLY A 392 15.33 5.87 7.44
C GLY A 392 15.59 4.95 6.25
N ASP A 393 14.62 4.12 5.88
CA ASP A 393 14.69 3.23 4.72
C ASP A 393 14.80 4.01 3.40
N LYS A 394 13.96 5.04 3.23
CA LYS A 394 13.95 5.88 2.01
C LYS A 394 15.24 6.67 1.83
N ASN A 395 15.80 7.21 2.92
CA ASN A 395 16.96 8.09 2.88
C ASN A 395 18.30 7.37 3.15
N ARG A 396 18.26 6.09 3.54
CA ARG A 396 19.42 5.34 4.05
C ARG A 396 20.07 6.02 5.25
N ASP A 397 19.23 6.57 6.12
CA ASP A 397 19.65 7.31 7.30
C ASP A 397 19.83 6.34 8.46
N LYS A 398 21.09 6.13 8.86
CA LYS A 398 21.46 5.18 9.91
C LYS A 398 20.94 5.61 11.28
N GLU A 399 21.02 6.90 11.60
CA GLU A 399 20.60 7.42 12.90
C GLU A 399 19.10 7.22 13.10
N LEU A 400 18.29 7.53 12.08
CA LEU A 400 16.85 7.25 12.13
C LEU A 400 16.52 5.77 12.29
N LEU A 401 17.31 4.88 11.69
CA LEU A 401 17.13 3.43 11.85
C LEU A 401 17.53 2.95 13.26
N GLU A 402 18.57 3.52 13.86
CA GLU A 402 18.97 3.23 15.24
C GLU A 402 17.90 3.72 16.24
N MET A 403 17.38 4.94 16.07
CA MET A 403 16.26 5.45 16.87
C MET A 403 14.98 4.61 16.70
N ALA A 404 14.74 4.07 15.50
CA ALA A 404 13.63 3.16 15.25
C ALA A 404 13.81 1.82 15.98
N LEU A 405 15.04 1.28 16.02
CA LEU A 405 15.37 0.05 16.74
C LEU A 405 15.13 0.20 18.23
N GLU A 406 15.59 1.29 18.84
CA GLU A 406 15.34 1.62 20.25
C GLU A 406 13.84 1.65 20.54
N SER A 407 13.07 2.32 19.68
CA SER A 407 11.61 2.42 19.86
C SER A 407 10.90 1.08 19.67
N TYR A 408 11.33 0.24 18.72
CA TYR A 408 10.78 -1.12 18.60
C TYR A 408 11.06 -1.97 19.85
N ASN A 409 12.25 -1.85 20.44
CA ASN A 409 12.58 -2.56 21.67
C ASN A 409 11.69 -2.11 22.83
N SER A 410 11.47 -0.80 23.00
CA SER A 410 10.53 -0.27 24.00
C SER A 410 9.10 -0.80 23.81
N ALA A 411 8.61 -0.85 22.57
CA ALA A 411 7.28 -1.40 22.28
C ALA A 411 7.18 -2.90 22.62
N LEU A 412 8.23 -3.68 22.36
CA LEU A 412 8.29 -5.11 22.66
C LEU A 412 8.32 -5.46 24.16
N GLU A 413 8.55 -4.49 25.06
CA GLU A 413 8.42 -4.72 26.50
C GLU A 413 6.96 -4.97 26.92
N PHE A 414 6.00 -4.45 26.15
CA PHE A 414 4.56 -4.64 26.37
C PHE A 414 3.96 -5.64 25.36
N TYR A 415 4.24 -5.45 24.07
CA TYR A 415 3.77 -6.33 23.01
C TYR A 415 4.59 -7.62 22.99
N THR A 416 3.99 -8.71 23.45
CA THR A 416 4.66 -10.01 23.54
C THR A 416 3.93 -11.05 22.70
N ARG A 417 4.56 -12.21 22.44
CA ARG A 417 3.88 -13.28 21.73
C ARG A 417 2.64 -13.79 22.47
N ASP A 418 2.68 -13.78 23.80
CA ASP A 418 1.58 -14.33 24.61
C ASP A 418 0.50 -13.26 24.89
N HIS A 419 0.86 -11.97 24.85
CA HIS A 419 -0.06 -10.84 24.98
C HIS A 419 0.06 -9.92 23.77
N TYR A 420 -1.00 -9.86 22.95
CA TYR A 420 -1.02 -9.16 21.65
C TYR A 420 -0.10 -9.82 20.59
N PRO A 421 -0.36 -11.10 20.26
CA PRO A 421 0.48 -11.88 19.33
C PRO A 421 0.58 -11.24 17.94
N TRP A 422 -0.48 -10.56 17.49
CA TRP A 422 -0.52 -9.94 16.17
C TRP A 422 0.45 -8.74 16.10
N GLU A 423 0.34 -7.81 17.03
CA GLU A 423 1.20 -6.63 17.16
C GLU A 423 2.66 -7.04 17.37
N TRP A 424 2.92 -8.03 18.24
CA TRP A 424 4.25 -8.60 18.41
C TRP A 424 4.82 -9.14 17.10
N ALA A 425 4.02 -9.89 16.33
CA ALA A 425 4.50 -10.44 15.06
C ALA A 425 4.74 -9.38 13.99
N LEU A 426 3.97 -8.29 13.98
CA LEU A 426 4.22 -7.13 13.12
C LEU A 426 5.52 -6.43 13.51
N LEU A 427 5.76 -6.19 14.81
CA LEU A 427 7.03 -5.64 15.31
C LEU A 427 8.22 -6.50 14.90
N GLN A 428 8.13 -7.82 15.05
CA GLN A 428 9.18 -8.75 14.61
C GLN A 428 9.43 -8.68 13.10
N ASN A 429 8.38 -8.58 12.28
CA ASN A 429 8.53 -8.39 10.84
C ASN A 429 9.24 -7.06 10.52
N ARG A 430 8.88 -5.97 11.21
CA ARG A 430 9.50 -4.65 11.04
C ARG A 430 10.96 -4.65 11.45
N MET A 431 11.30 -5.26 12.58
CA MET A 431 12.69 -5.43 13.01
C MET A 431 13.50 -6.22 11.99
N GLY A 432 12.91 -7.28 11.40
CA GLY A 432 13.55 -8.02 10.31
C GLY A 432 13.94 -7.12 9.13
N GLY A 433 13.02 -6.26 8.69
CA GLY A 433 13.27 -5.28 7.63
C GLY A 433 14.33 -4.23 8.02
N LEU A 434 14.29 -3.78 9.27
CA LEU A 434 15.22 -2.80 9.81
C LEU A 434 16.64 -3.35 9.86
N PHE A 435 16.84 -4.56 10.40
CA PHE A 435 18.14 -5.22 10.44
C PHE A 435 18.68 -5.47 9.04
N TYR A 436 17.83 -5.93 8.11
CA TYR A 436 18.23 -6.08 6.71
C TYR A 436 18.73 -4.76 6.10
N ARG A 437 18.10 -3.63 6.44
CA ARG A 437 18.56 -2.32 5.98
C ARG A 437 19.87 -1.88 6.65
N LEU A 438 20.01 -2.06 7.96
CA LEU A 438 21.24 -1.73 8.71
C LEU A 438 22.45 -2.53 8.20
N ASP A 439 22.28 -3.80 7.86
CA ASP A 439 23.35 -4.59 7.23
C ASP A 439 23.81 -3.96 5.91
N SER A 440 22.88 -3.50 5.06
CA SER A 440 23.27 -2.86 3.79
C SER A 440 24.11 -1.59 3.96
N ILE A 441 24.19 -1.04 5.18
CA ILE A 441 25.02 0.11 5.56
C ILE A 441 26.34 -0.34 6.21
N ASN A 442 26.30 -1.32 7.13
CA ASN A 442 27.45 -1.72 7.96
C ASN A 442 28.22 -2.95 7.43
N SER A 443 27.62 -3.76 6.55
CA SER A 443 28.12 -5.05 6.04
C SER A 443 28.49 -6.04 7.16
N ASP A 444 27.57 -6.28 8.09
CA ASP A 444 27.77 -7.16 9.26
C ASP A 444 26.85 -8.39 9.20
N THR A 445 27.48 -9.55 9.04
CA THR A 445 26.78 -10.83 8.93
C THR A 445 25.96 -11.21 10.17
N GLU A 446 26.28 -10.69 11.35
CA GLU A 446 25.47 -10.95 12.56
C GLU A 446 24.12 -10.22 12.50
N ILE A 447 24.07 -9.01 11.92
CA ILE A 447 22.82 -8.27 11.74
C ILE A 447 21.88 -9.03 10.80
N LEU A 448 22.39 -9.70 9.77
CA LEU A 448 21.57 -10.54 8.89
C LEU A 448 20.97 -11.75 9.62
N LYS A 449 21.69 -12.35 10.57
CA LYS A 449 21.13 -13.41 11.43
C LYS A 449 19.97 -12.90 12.28
N MET A 450 20.11 -11.69 12.82
CA MET A 450 19.04 -11.03 13.58
C MET A 450 17.81 -10.77 12.68
N ALA A 451 18.03 -10.32 11.45
CA ALA A 451 16.95 -10.12 10.47
C ALA A 451 16.16 -11.41 10.20
N VAL A 452 16.87 -12.50 9.92
CA VAL A 452 16.28 -13.82 9.68
C VAL A 452 15.52 -14.33 10.90
N THR A 453 16.09 -14.18 12.09
CA THR A 453 15.47 -14.60 13.36
C THR A 453 14.17 -13.84 13.64
N ALA A 454 14.15 -12.53 13.38
CA ALA A 454 12.99 -11.69 13.55
C ALA A 454 11.85 -12.07 12.56
N PHE A 455 12.18 -12.29 11.28
CA PHE A 455 11.18 -12.78 10.31
C PHE A 455 10.64 -14.17 10.67
N GLN A 456 11.50 -15.09 11.11
CA GLN A 456 11.07 -16.41 11.58
C GLN A 456 10.16 -16.30 12.80
N SER A 457 10.46 -15.39 13.73
CA SER A 457 9.64 -15.11 14.91
C SER A 457 8.26 -14.60 14.51
N SER A 458 8.19 -13.67 13.56
CA SER A 458 6.93 -13.17 12.99
C SER A 458 6.07 -14.30 12.39
N LEU A 459 6.69 -15.23 11.65
CA LEU A 459 6.02 -16.37 11.03
C LEU A 459 5.48 -17.42 12.03
N ARG A 460 5.78 -17.31 13.32
CA ARG A 460 5.18 -18.16 14.36
C ARG A 460 3.70 -17.82 14.62
N VAL A 461 3.31 -16.58 14.34
CA VAL A 461 1.93 -16.10 14.48
C VAL A 461 1.30 -15.91 13.10
N ILE A 462 2.02 -15.23 12.20
CA ILE A 462 1.56 -14.95 10.84
C ILE A 462 1.71 -16.23 10.02
N ASN A 463 0.58 -16.89 9.73
CA ASN A 463 0.55 -18.16 9.01
C ASN A 463 -0.31 -18.06 7.74
N ARG A 464 0.01 -18.91 6.76
CA ARG A 464 -0.63 -18.95 5.44
C ARG A 464 -2.16 -19.08 5.49
N LYS A 465 -2.69 -19.82 6.46
CA LYS A 465 -4.14 -20.14 6.54
C LYS A 465 -4.96 -18.92 6.98
N VAL A 466 -4.45 -18.16 7.94
CA VAL A 466 -5.19 -17.04 8.56
C VAL A 466 -4.85 -15.70 7.90
N PHE A 467 -3.59 -15.52 7.47
CA PHE A 467 -3.07 -14.25 6.94
C PHE A 467 -2.23 -14.49 5.67
N PRO A 468 -2.81 -15.00 4.57
CA PRO A 468 -2.06 -15.42 3.39
C PRO A 468 -1.24 -14.29 2.77
N THR A 469 -1.78 -13.07 2.69
CA THR A 469 -1.13 -11.94 2.04
C THR A 469 0.12 -11.49 2.80
N LYS A 470 -0.03 -11.27 4.13
CA LYS A 470 1.07 -10.90 5.01
C LYS A 470 2.07 -12.03 5.17
N TRP A 471 1.62 -13.28 5.25
CA TRP A 471 2.54 -14.43 5.27
C TRP A 471 3.44 -14.48 4.03
N GLY A 472 2.88 -14.26 2.84
CA GLY A 472 3.66 -14.16 1.59
C GLY A 472 4.63 -12.98 1.59
N GLU A 473 4.26 -11.86 2.23
CA GLU A 473 5.16 -10.72 2.45
C GLU A 473 6.34 -11.05 3.35
N VAL A 474 6.09 -11.60 4.54
CA VAL A 474 7.14 -11.99 5.47
C VAL A 474 8.05 -13.06 4.85
N LYS A 475 7.50 -14.04 4.13
CA LYS A 475 8.27 -15.06 3.41
C LYS A 475 9.17 -14.48 2.32
N ASN A 476 8.65 -13.53 1.54
CA ASN A 476 9.45 -12.85 0.53
C ASN A 476 10.61 -12.05 1.16
N SER A 477 10.35 -11.34 2.26
CA SER A 477 11.39 -10.56 2.98
C SER A 477 12.42 -11.46 3.64
N LEU A 478 11.99 -12.58 4.25
CA LEU A 478 12.88 -13.62 4.76
C LEU A 478 13.76 -14.20 3.65
N GLY A 479 13.19 -14.51 2.49
CA GLY A 479 13.94 -14.99 1.34
C GLY A 479 15.01 -14.01 0.89
N GLN A 480 14.71 -12.70 0.89
CA GLN A 480 15.68 -11.66 0.57
C GLN A 480 16.82 -11.57 1.60
N ALA A 481 16.53 -11.65 2.90
CA ALA A 481 17.56 -11.63 3.93
C ALA A 481 18.46 -12.88 3.88
N LEU A 482 17.86 -14.07 3.72
CA LEU A 482 18.58 -15.33 3.55
C LEU A 482 19.48 -15.33 2.32
N GLN A 483 19.01 -14.71 1.22
CA GLN A 483 19.79 -14.57 0.01
C GLN A 483 21.09 -13.79 0.26
N VAL A 484 21.00 -12.62 0.90
CA VAL A 484 22.18 -11.78 1.17
C VAL A 484 23.11 -12.47 2.16
N TRP A 485 22.56 -13.07 3.22
CA TRP A 485 23.35 -13.79 4.21
C TRP A 485 24.06 -15.00 3.61
N GLY A 486 23.34 -15.84 2.85
CA GLY A 486 23.88 -17.01 2.18
C GLY A 486 24.99 -16.66 1.19
N ASP A 487 24.91 -15.51 0.51
CA ASP A 487 26.02 -15.07 -0.35
C ASP A 487 27.24 -14.62 0.47
N ALA A 488 27.01 -13.83 1.53
CA ALA A 488 28.08 -13.30 2.38
C ALA A 488 28.91 -14.42 3.03
N VAL A 489 28.26 -15.49 3.49
CA VAL A 489 28.95 -16.63 4.12
C VAL A 489 29.18 -17.83 3.18
N ARG A 490 28.87 -17.70 1.89
CA ARG A 490 28.95 -18.78 0.88
C ARG A 490 28.27 -20.09 1.31
N ASN A 491 27.06 -19.98 1.84
CA ASN A 491 26.29 -21.12 2.32
C ASN A 491 25.15 -21.47 1.35
N ILE A 492 25.26 -22.64 0.73
CA ILE A 492 24.31 -23.15 -0.26
C ILE A 492 22.94 -23.43 0.37
N GLU A 493 22.88 -23.99 1.57
CA GLU A 493 21.62 -24.32 2.25
C GLU A 493 20.77 -23.06 2.54
N LEU A 494 21.43 -21.95 2.89
CA LEU A 494 20.74 -20.65 3.06
C LEU A 494 20.17 -20.13 1.74
N LEU A 495 20.88 -20.30 0.63
CA LEU A 495 20.38 -19.92 -0.70
C LEU A 495 19.23 -20.82 -1.16
N GLU A 496 19.28 -22.12 -0.90
CA GLU A 496 18.16 -23.05 -1.14
C GLU A 496 16.94 -22.68 -0.31
N LEU A 497 17.14 -22.31 0.96
CA LEU A 497 16.07 -21.83 1.83
C LEU A 497 15.48 -20.50 1.33
N ALA A 498 16.30 -19.60 0.79
CA ALA A 498 15.85 -18.36 0.16
C ALA A 498 14.95 -18.64 -1.05
N VAL A 499 15.35 -19.58 -1.91
CA VAL A 499 14.55 -20.06 -3.06
C VAL A 499 13.23 -20.66 -2.58
N LYS A 500 13.26 -21.50 -1.55
CA LYS A 500 12.05 -22.10 -0.95
C LYS A 500 11.09 -21.03 -0.43
N CYS A 501 11.58 -20.04 0.32
CA CYS A 501 10.75 -18.95 0.84
C CYS A 501 10.10 -18.13 -0.28
N CYS A 502 10.82 -17.85 -1.37
CA CYS A 502 10.25 -17.15 -2.52
C CYS A 502 9.17 -17.98 -3.23
N ARG A 503 9.39 -19.30 -3.40
CA ARG A 503 8.39 -20.21 -3.98
C ARG A 503 7.12 -20.28 -3.13
N GLU A 504 7.27 -20.41 -1.83
CA GLU A 504 6.17 -20.39 -0.87
C GLU A 504 5.38 -19.07 -0.93
N ALA A 505 6.07 -17.91 -0.99
CA ALA A 505 5.41 -16.63 -1.17
C ALA A 505 4.62 -16.50 -2.48
N LEU A 506 5.06 -17.18 -3.56
CA LEU A 506 4.35 -17.23 -4.85
C LEU A 506 3.11 -18.14 -4.84
N GLU A 507 2.87 -18.91 -3.77
CA GLU A 507 1.64 -19.70 -3.62
C GLU A 507 0.42 -18.84 -3.25
N VAL A 508 0.67 -17.62 -2.75
CA VAL A 508 -0.35 -16.67 -2.29
C VAL A 508 -0.28 -15.32 -3.03
N ARG A 509 0.86 -15.04 -3.68
CA ARG A 509 1.00 -13.89 -4.57
C ARG A 509 0.78 -14.35 -5.99
N SER A 510 -0.19 -13.77 -6.67
CA SER A 510 -0.57 -14.11 -8.04
C SER A 510 -0.28 -12.94 -8.99
N ARG A 511 -0.08 -13.26 -10.26
CA ARG A 511 0.14 -12.26 -11.31
C ARG A 511 -1.12 -11.42 -11.52
N GLU A 512 -2.28 -12.01 -11.30
CA GLU A 512 -3.60 -11.46 -11.59
C GLU A 512 -4.07 -10.52 -10.47
N GLU A 513 -3.91 -10.91 -9.20
CA GLU A 513 -4.44 -10.15 -8.06
C GLU A 513 -3.40 -9.21 -7.45
N THR A 514 -2.12 -9.60 -7.46
CA THR A 514 -1.03 -8.83 -6.83
C THR A 514 0.21 -8.71 -7.74
N PRO A 515 0.06 -8.23 -8.99
CA PRO A 515 1.10 -8.29 -10.03
C PRO A 515 2.46 -7.73 -9.58
N LEU A 516 2.48 -6.56 -8.93
CA LEU A 516 3.72 -5.92 -8.48
C LEU A 516 4.42 -6.71 -7.37
N PHE A 517 3.66 -7.26 -6.41
CA PHE A 517 4.23 -8.10 -5.35
C PHE A 517 4.72 -9.44 -5.90
N TRP A 518 3.96 -10.05 -6.81
CA TRP A 518 4.37 -11.25 -7.53
C TRP A 518 5.68 -11.02 -8.29
N ALA A 519 5.78 -9.92 -9.04
CA ALA A 519 7.00 -9.56 -9.78
C ALA A 519 8.20 -9.31 -8.86
N ALA A 520 8.00 -8.65 -7.72
CA ALA A 520 9.03 -8.49 -6.70
C ALA A 520 9.54 -9.82 -6.16
N THR A 521 8.63 -10.77 -5.90
CA THR A 521 9.01 -12.12 -5.46
C THR A 521 9.70 -12.91 -6.56
N GLN A 522 9.28 -12.79 -7.83
CA GLN A 522 9.99 -13.37 -8.96
C GLN A 522 11.41 -12.80 -9.11
N ASN A 523 11.59 -11.49 -8.91
CA ASN A 523 12.91 -10.86 -8.93
C ASN A 523 13.81 -11.38 -7.79
N ASN A 524 13.27 -11.54 -6.58
CA ASN A 524 14.02 -12.11 -5.45
C ASN A 524 14.36 -13.59 -5.68
N LEU A 525 13.41 -14.37 -6.20
CA LEU A 525 13.62 -15.77 -6.61
C LEU A 525 14.74 -15.87 -7.66
N GLY A 526 14.69 -15.04 -8.70
CA GLY A 526 15.72 -15.01 -9.73
C GLY A 526 17.10 -14.68 -9.15
N SER A 527 17.16 -13.73 -8.22
CA SER A 527 18.42 -13.33 -7.59
C SER A 527 18.98 -14.44 -6.68
N ALA A 528 18.14 -15.15 -5.92
CA ALA A 528 18.56 -16.30 -5.11
C ALA A 528 19.05 -17.48 -5.98
N LEU A 529 18.32 -17.80 -7.04
CA LEU A 529 18.70 -18.84 -8.00
C LEU A 529 20.00 -18.52 -8.74
N PHE A 530 20.23 -17.24 -9.08
CA PHE A 530 21.49 -16.79 -9.68
C PHE A 530 22.68 -17.08 -8.76
N LEU A 531 22.57 -16.70 -7.49
CA LEU A 531 23.64 -16.92 -6.50
C LEU A 531 23.88 -18.41 -6.26
N LEU A 532 22.80 -19.20 -6.17
CA LEU A 532 22.87 -20.65 -6.01
C LEU A 532 23.61 -21.29 -7.19
N GLY A 533 23.21 -20.98 -8.43
CA GLY A 533 23.85 -21.50 -9.64
C GLY A 533 25.31 -21.06 -9.77
N ARG A 534 25.62 -19.82 -9.39
CA ARG A 534 26.99 -19.30 -9.35
C ARG A 534 27.87 -20.04 -8.35
N GLN A 535 27.39 -20.27 -7.13
CA GLN A 535 28.18 -20.94 -6.08
C GLN A 535 28.32 -22.44 -6.32
N THR A 536 27.29 -23.09 -6.86
CA THR A 536 27.29 -24.53 -7.19
C THR A 536 27.91 -24.83 -8.55
N ASN A 537 28.20 -23.80 -9.36
CA ASN A 537 28.58 -23.93 -10.78
C ASN A 537 27.60 -24.83 -11.56
N ASN A 538 26.30 -24.69 -11.28
CA ASN A 538 25.22 -25.43 -11.91
C ASN A 538 24.40 -24.52 -12.85
N VAL A 539 24.14 -25.00 -14.06
CA VAL A 539 23.40 -24.30 -15.11
C VAL A 539 21.90 -24.24 -14.80
N GLU A 540 21.32 -25.28 -14.18
CA GLU A 540 19.88 -25.36 -13.98
C GLU A 540 19.31 -24.23 -13.10
N PRO A 541 19.91 -23.88 -11.93
CA PRO A 541 19.46 -22.70 -11.18
C PRO A 541 19.59 -21.40 -11.97
N LEU A 542 20.64 -21.26 -12.81
CA LEU A 542 20.82 -20.06 -13.64
C LEU A 542 19.75 -19.95 -14.73
N GLU A 543 19.36 -21.05 -15.37
CA GLU A 543 18.25 -21.06 -16.33
C GLU A 543 16.93 -20.69 -15.64
N ASN A 544 16.65 -21.27 -14.49
CA ASN A 544 15.47 -20.90 -13.69
C ASN A 544 15.51 -19.43 -13.23
N SER A 545 16.70 -18.87 -12.97
CA SER A 545 16.89 -17.46 -12.64
C SER A 545 16.49 -16.55 -13.80
N THR A 546 16.89 -16.87 -15.04
CA THR A 546 16.48 -16.10 -16.22
C THR A 546 14.96 -16.10 -16.41
N LEU A 547 14.30 -17.24 -16.22
CA LEU A 547 12.83 -17.35 -16.29
C LEU A 547 12.14 -16.46 -15.23
N ALA A 548 12.62 -16.46 -14.00
CA ALA A 548 12.06 -15.65 -12.92
C ALA A 548 12.25 -14.15 -13.18
N PHE A 549 13.43 -13.73 -13.62
CA PHE A 549 13.67 -12.34 -13.99
C PHE A 549 12.84 -11.90 -15.21
N GLY A 550 12.69 -12.74 -16.24
CA GLY A 550 11.83 -12.46 -17.39
C GLY A 550 10.36 -12.26 -16.99
N LYS A 551 9.85 -13.11 -16.09
CA LYS A 551 8.53 -12.95 -15.46
C LYS A 551 8.40 -11.61 -14.74
N ALA A 552 9.36 -11.24 -13.90
CA ALA A 552 9.36 -9.96 -13.19
C ALA A 552 9.38 -8.76 -14.16
N LEU A 553 10.24 -8.79 -15.18
CA LEU A 553 10.35 -7.74 -16.19
C LEU A 553 9.04 -7.56 -16.96
N SER A 554 8.34 -8.64 -17.31
CA SER A 554 7.06 -8.56 -18.01
C SER A 554 6.04 -7.68 -17.28
N ILE A 555 6.05 -7.71 -15.95
CA ILE A 555 5.20 -6.85 -15.11
C ILE A 555 5.79 -5.45 -14.97
N TYR A 556 7.09 -5.33 -14.69
CA TYR A 556 7.70 -4.01 -14.50
C TYR A 556 7.64 -3.13 -15.75
N HIS A 557 7.65 -3.72 -16.95
CA HIS A 557 7.41 -3.00 -18.20
C HIS A 557 5.97 -2.48 -18.32
N VAL A 558 5.00 -3.28 -17.90
CA VAL A 558 3.57 -2.94 -17.96
C VAL A 558 3.22 -1.85 -16.95
N TYR A 559 3.73 -1.95 -15.72
CA TYR A 559 3.44 -1.01 -14.62
C TYR A 559 4.39 0.18 -14.55
N ALA A 560 5.21 0.42 -15.59
CA ALA A 560 6.18 1.50 -15.66
C ALA A 560 7.09 1.62 -14.40
N ALA A 561 7.42 0.48 -13.77
CA ALA A 561 8.23 0.39 -12.56
C ALA A 561 9.73 0.57 -12.89
N THR A 562 10.09 1.73 -13.43
CA THR A 562 11.38 1.99 -14.10
C THR A 562 12.60 1.65 -13.24
N ARG A 563 12.57 2.01 -11.95
CA ARG A 563 13.68 1.69 -11.03
C ARG A 563 13.87 0.19 -10.88
N LEU A 564 12.78 -0.54 -10.61
CA LEU A 564 12.80 -2.00 -10.43
C LEU A 564 13.22 -2.68 -11.75
N ARG A 565 12.64 -2.28 -12.87
CA ARG A 565 13.01 -2.74 -14.22
C ARG A 565 14.52 -2.63 -14.47
N LYS A 566 15.12 -1.44 -14.26
CA LYS A 566 16.57 -1.22 -14.49
C LYS A 566 17.45 -2.10 -13.59
N VAL A 567 17.01 -2.40 -12.36
CA VAL A 567 17.75 -3.31 -11.47
C VAL A 567 17.64 -4.74 -11.99
N THR A 568 16.43 -5.18 -12.34
CA THR A 568 16.15 -6.52 -12.84
C THR A 568 16.83 -6.79 -14.19
N GLU A 569 16.85 -5.84 -15.12
CA GLU A 569 17.56 -5.96 -16.42
C GLU A 569 19.06 -6.17 -16.22
N ARG A 570 19.67 -5.43 -15.30
CA ARG A 570 21.10 -5.61 -14.96
C ARG A 570 21.36 -6.99 -14.36
N ASN A 571 20.47 -7.47 -13.50
CA ASN A 571 20.62 -8.81 -12.91
C ASN A 571 20.42 -9.89 -13.98
N PHE A 572 19.42 -9.75 -14.84
CA PHE A 572 19.15 -10.65 -15.96
C PHE A 572 20.38 -10.79 -16.88
N ALA A 573 20.95 -9.67 -17.32
CA ALA A 573 22.13 -9.66 -18.19
C ALA A 573 23.34 -10.36 -17.55
N ARG A 574 23.55 -10.21 -16.24
CA ARG A 574 24.62 -10.90 -15.51
C ARG A 574 24.44 -12.43 -15.50
N VAL A 575 23.21 -12.90 -15.43
CA VAL A 575 22.91 -14.34 -15.48
C VAL A 575 23.20 -14.89 -16.87
N GLU A 576 22.76 -14.19 -17.93
CA GLU A 576 23.02 -14.58 -19.31
C GLU A 576 24.51 -14.63 -19.63
N GLU A 577 25.29 -13.65 -19.16
CA GLU A 577 26.74 -13.64 -19.35
C GLU A 577 27.40 -14.86 -18.69
N LEU A 578 26.99 -15.21 -17.47
CA LEU A 578 27.52 -16.38 -16.76
C LEU A 578 27.11 -17.69 -17.45
N LEU A 579 25.85 -17.82 -17.87
CA LEU A 579 25.35 -18.97 -18.62
C LEU A 579 26.13 -19.19 -19.91
N ASN A 580 26.37 -18.12 -20.68
CA ASN A 580 27.13 -18.20 -21.93
C ASN A 580 28.57 -18.64 -21.67
N LYS A 581 29.22 -18.14 -20.62
CA LYS A 581 30.57 -18.58 -20.21
C LYS A 581 30.61 -20.06 -19.80
N MET A 582 29.58 -20.56 -19.13
CA MET A 582 29.52 -21.96 -18.71
C MET A 582 29.24 -22.89 -19.89
N ARG A 583 28.34 -22.50 -20.81
CA ARG A 583 28.03 -23.26 -22.03
C ARG A 583 29.22 -23.30 -22.98
N SER A 584 29.94 -22.19 -23.17
CA SER A 584 31.12 -22.17 -24.03
C SER A 584 32.24 -23.05 -23.49
N ARG A 585 32.49 -23.05 -22.18
CA ARG A 585 33.45 -23.98 -21.53
C ARG A 585 33.07 -25.44 -21.69
N ARG A 586 31.77 -25.75 -21.64
CA ARG A 586 31.27 -27.13 -21.85
C ARG A 586 31.48 -27.58 -23.29
N LEU A 587 31.19 -26.72 -24.27
CA LEU A 587 31.42 -27.00 -25.69
C LEU A 587 32.91 -27.23 -25.98
N THR A 588 33.79 -26.33 -25.51
CA THR A 588 35.23 -26.52 -25.70
C THR A 588 35.73 -27.83 -25.07
N LYS A 589 35.19 -28.25 -23.92
CA LYS A 589 35.63 -29.49 -23.26
C LYS A 589 35.21 -30.75 -24.03
N VAL A 590 34.04 -30.72 -24.67
CA VAL A 590 33.57 -31.84 -25.52
C VAL A 590 34.46 -31.97 -26.76
N ASP A 591 34.80 -30.86 -27.43
CA ASP A 591 35.66 -30.89 -28.63
C ASP A 591 37.06 -31.49 -28.34
N TRP A 592 37.68 -31.17 -27.20
CA TRP A 592 38.98 -31.75 -26.81
C TRP A 592 38.90 -33.22 -26.36
N ASP A 593 37.82 -33.63 -25.70
CA ASP A 593 37.65 -35.02 -25.25
C ASP A 593 37.32 -35.94 -26.45
N ASP A 594 36.62 -35.46 -27.47
CA ASP A 594 36.37 -36.20 -28.72
C ASP A 594 37.65 -36.34 -29.56
N GLU A 595 38.45 -35.28 -29.72
CA GLU A 595 39.77 -35.36 -30.39
C GLU A 595 40.77 -36.27 -29.63
N ALA A 596 40.77 -36.24 -28.30
CA ALA A 596 41.62 -37.11 -27.49
C ALA A 596 41.16 -38.59 -27.47
N SER A 597 39.87 -38.84 -27.72
CA SER A 597 39.30 -40.18 -27.88
C SER A 597 39.62 -40.76 -29.26
N GLU A 598 39.56 -39.95 -30.31
CA GLU A 598 39.99 -40.32 -31.66
C GLU A 598 41.51 -40.58 -31.72
N MET A 599 42.33 -39.80 -31.02
CA MET A 599 43.79 -40.04 -30.97
C MET A 599 44.22 -41.26 -30.12
N ARG A 600 43.33 -41.83 -29.29
CA ARG A 600 43.60 -43.08 -28.54
C ARG A 600 43.01 -44.33 -29.20
N GLY A 601 42.17 -44.17 -30.23
CA GLY A 601 41.61 -45.28 -31.01
C GLY A 601 42.53 -45.83 -32.09
N ASP A 602 43.65 -45.16 -32.40
CA ASP A 602 44.53 -45.51 -33.55
C ASP A 602 45.87 -46.14 -33.14
N GLN A 603 45.97 -46.70 -31.92
CA GLN A 603 47.12 -47.51 -31.49
C GLN A 603 46.66 -48.83 -30.87
N GLY A 604 46.15 -49.73 -31.70
CA GLY A 604 45.89 -51.10 -31.27
C GLY A 604 45.03 -51.88 -32.24
N ASP A 605 45.58 -52.25 -33.40
CA ASP A 605 45.40 -53.57 -34.01
C ASP A 605 46.23 -53.67 -35.29
N GLY A 606 47.41 -54.27 -35.16
CA GLY A 606 48.31 -54.61 -36.26
C GLY A 606 49.00 -55.93 -35.95
N VAL A 607 48.22 -56.99 -35.82
CA VAL A 607 48.70 -58.37 -35.74
C VAL A 607 48.24 -59.14 -36.97
N ASN A 608 49.13 -60.05 -37.39
CA ASN A 608 49.03 -61.08 -38.42
C ASN A 608 49.26 -60.66 -39.88
N GLU A 609 49.94 -61.43 -40.72
CA GLU A 609 50.79 -62.63 -40.66
C GLU A 609 51.09 -62.93 -42.14
N HIS A 610 52.27 -63.48 -42.46
CA HIS A 610 52.60 -64.48 -43.52
C HIS A 610 53.94 -64.16 -44.24
N THR A 611 54.83 -65.10 -44.63
CA THR A 611 54.95 -66.57 -44.51
C THR A 611 56.31 -67.00 -45.13
N THR A 612 56.98 -68.01 -44.52
CA THR A 612 58.03 -68.96 -45.02
C THR A 612 59.19 -68.52 -45.92
N MET A 613 60.42 -68.88 -45.50
CA MET A 613 61.12 -70.14 -45.89
C MET A 613 62.22 -70.48 -44.89
#